data_AF-A0A820VGG6-F1
#
_entry.id   AF-A0A820VGG6-F1
#
_cell.length_a   1.000
_cell.length_b   1.000
_cell.length_c   1.000
_cell.angle_alpha   90.00
_cell.angle_beta   90.00
_cell.angle_gamma   90.00
#
_symmetry.space_group_name_H-M   'P 1'
#
loop_
_entity.id
_entity.type
_entity.pdbx_description
1 polymer ?
#
loop_
_entity_poly.entity_id
_entity_poly.type
_entity_poly.pdbx_seq_one_letter_code
_entity_poly.pdbx_strand_id
1 'polypeptide(L)'
;MNNAAEKIQDELVRCPICQRRMRQEVFLKHPNVCPKNPSNKRNVFDMTNYRSVKAGDQIIPVKKMSTIFVDKPENVSARPSQTRSVKRDRHSDTLVPPVIDNF
;
A
#
# COMPACT_ATOMS: atom_id res chain seq x y z
N MET A 1 41.35 -6.34 -14.08
CA MET A 1 41.61 -6.56 -12.64
C MET A 1 40.40 -6.06 -11.86
N ASN A 2 39.69 -6.97 -11.21
CA ASN A 2 38.39 -6.75 -10.58
C ASN A 2 38.55 -6.05 -9.22
N ASN A 3 38.63 -4.72 -9.19
CA ASN A 3 38.85 -3.95 -7.94
C ASN A 3 37.58 -3.25 -7.39
N ALA A 4 36.50 -3.18 -8.17
CA ALA A 4 35.28 -2.50 -7.73
C ALA A 4 34.42 -3.36 -6.78
N ALA A 5 34.45 -4.69 -6.93
CA ALA A 5 33.62 -5.60 -6.14
C ALA A 5 34.09 -5.74 -4.68
N GLU A 6 35.40 -5.59 -4.43
CA GLU A 6 35.99 -5.75 -3.10
C GLU A 6 35.75 -4.51 -2.23
N LYS A 7 35.93 -3.30 -2.80
CA LYS A 7 35.67 -2.03 -2.11
C LYS A 7 34.23 -1.86 -1.63
N ILE A 8 33.27 -2.48 -2.33
CA ILE A 8 31.85 -2.42 -1.95
C ILE A 8 31.60 -3.24 -0.68
N GLN A 9 32.35 -4.31 -0.41
CA GLN A 9 32.08 -5.18 0.74
C GLN A 9 32.46 -4.53 2.08
N ASP A 10 33.48 -3.66 2.08
CA ASP A 10 33.98 -2.99 3.30
C ASP A 10 33.05 -1.88 3.80
N GLU A 11 32.21 -1.31 2.93
CA GLU A 11 31.26 -0.25 3.30
C GLU A 11 29.89 -0.78 3.77
N LEU A 12 29.71 -2.10 3.81
CA LEU A 12 28.43 -2.73 4.15
C LEU A 12 28.29 -2.95 5.67
N VAL A 13 27.45 -2.13 6.30
CA VAL A 13 27.08 -2.22 7.72
C VAL A 13 26.00 -3.29 7.92
N ARG A 14 26.14 -4.09 8.97
CA ARG A 14 25.16 -5.13 9.34
C ARG A 14 24.08 -4.57 10.27
N CYS A 15 22.80 -4.82 9.95
CA CYS A 15 21.68 -4.53 10.84
C CYS A 15 21.70 -5.45 12.08
N PRO A 16 21.63 -4.93 13.32
CA PRO A 16 21.60 -5.77 14.52
C PRO A 16 20.29 -6.56 14.67
N ILE A 17 19.20 -6.08 14.06
CA ILE A 17 17.87 -6.69 14.18
C ILE A 17 17.66 -7.78 13.13
N CYS A 18 17.88 -7.46 11.85
CA CYS A 18 17.59 -8.39 10.75
C CYS A 18 18.84 -9.03 10.13
N GLN A 19 20.04 -8.64 10.58
CA GLN A 19 21.34 -9.17 10.16
C GLN A 19 21.69 -8.99 8.67
N ARG A 20 20.87 -8.25 7.90
CA ARG A 20 21.21 -7.88 6.51
C ARG A 20 22.38 -6.89 6.50
N ARG A 21 23.27 -7.04 5.53
CA ARG A 21 24.36 -6.10 5.25
C ARG A 21 23.88 -5.07 4.23
N MET A 22 24.12 -3.79 4.48
CA MET A 22 23.63 -2.68 3.67
C MET A 22 24.67 -1.56 3.63
N ARG A 23 24.66 -0.75 2.57
CA ARG A 23 25.46 0.48 2.54
C ARG A 23 25.00 1.44 3.64
N GLN A 24 25.90 2.29 4.13
CA GLN A 24 25.60 3.25 5.20
C GLN A 24 24.37 4.13 4.90
N GLU A 25 24.25 4.65 3.67
CA GLU A 25 23.10 5.46 3.25
C GLU A 25 21.75 4.73 3.41
N VAL A 26 21.74 3.43 3.09
CA VAL A 26 20.56 2.58 3.21
C VAL A 26 20.33 2.19 4.67
N PHE A 27 21.40 1.95 5.42
CA PHE A 27 21.34 1.62 6.85
C PHE A 27 20.65 2.72 7.67
N LEU A 28 20.86 4.00 7.34
CA LEU A 28 20.18 5.12 8.01
C LEU A 28 18.65 5.07 7.86
N LYS A 29 18.15 4.64 6.69
CA LYS A 29 16.71 4.53 6.38
C LYS A 29 16.13 3.16 6.75
N HIS A 30 16.98 2.16 6.92
CA HIS A 30 16.60 0.78 7.18
C HIS A 30 15.68 0.58 8.40
N PRO A 31 15.86 1.27 9.55
CA PRO A 31 14.99 1.08 10.71
C PRO A 31 13.49 1.21 10.37
N ASN A 32 13.15 2.11 9.45
CA ASN A 32 11.77 2.41 9.02
C ASN A 32 11.19 1.39 8.04
N VAL A 33 11.99 0.46 7.53
CA VAL A 33 11.55 -0.58 6.56
C VAL A 33 11.97 -1.98 6.99
N CYS A 34 12.69 -2.09 8.10
CA CYS A 34 13.19 -3.35 8.60
C CYS A 34 12.00 -4.25 8.98
N PRO A 35 11.82 -5.41 8.32
CA PRO A 35 10.65 -6.26 8.53
C PRO A 35 10.64 -6.91 9.90
N LYS A 36 11.82 -7.02 10.53
CA LYS A 36 12.00 -7.61 11.87
C LYS A 36 12.10 -6.55 12.96
N ASN A 37 12.03 -5.25 12.62
CA ASN A 37 12.12 -4.20 13.62
C ASN A 37 10.82 -4.15 14.43
N PRO A 38 10.88 -4.39 15.76
CA PRO A 38 9.69 -4.38 16.61
C PRO A 38 9.01 -3.00 16.69
N SER A 39 9.72 -1.90 16.40
CA SER A 39 9.13 -0.56 16.36
C SER A 39 8.30 -0.32 15.09
N ASN A 40 8.48 -1.14 14.05
CA ASN A 40 7.81 -1.00 12.76
C ASN A 40 6.73 -2.06 12.55
N LYS A 41 5.94 -2.32 13.61
CA LYS A 41 4.73 -3.13 13.50
C LYS A 41 3.68 -2.29 12.76
N ARG A 42 3.59 -2.48 11.44
CA ARG A 42 2.49 -1.91 10.66
C ARG A 42 1.19 -2.52 11.17
N ASN A 43 0.24 -1.65 11.54
CA ASN A 43 -1.10 -2.09 11.86
C ASN A 43 -1.68 -2.76 10.60
N VAL A 44 -2.05 -4.04 10.73
CA VAL A 44 -2.75 -4.73 9.66
C VAL A 44 -4.07 -4.01 9.47
N PHE A 45 -4.29 -3.49 8.27
CA PHE A 45 -5.56 -2.88 7.93
C PHE A 45 -6.62 -3.98 7.93
N ASP A 46 -7.47 -3.96 8.94
CA ASP A 46 -8.56 -4.90 9.06
C ASP A 46 -9.82 -4.31 8.40
N MET A 47 -10.18 -4.86 7.24
CA MET A 47 -11.34 -4.43 6.48
C MET A 47 -12.65 -4.65 7.24
N THR A 48 -12.70 -5.58 8.20
CA THR A 48 -13.88 -5.79 9.04
C THR A 48 -14.06 -4.65 10.03
N ASN A 49 -12.98 -4.23 10.70
CA ASN A 49 -12.95 -3.06 11.58
C ASN A 49 -13.14 -1.73 10.83
N TYR A 50 -12.76 -1.67 9.56
CA TYR A 50 -13.02 -0.48 8.74
C TYR A 50 -14.49 -0.33 8.38
N ARG A 51 -15.19 -1.44 8.13
CA ARG A 51 -16.61 -1.43 7.75
C ARG A 51 -17.53 -1.32 8.96
N SER A 52 -17.11 -1.84 10.11
CA SER A 52 -17.90 -1.82 11.33
C SER A 52 -18.33 -0.42 11.75
N VAL A 53 -19.58 -0.29 12.20
CA VAL A 53 -20.08 0.94 12.80
C VAL A 53 -19.60 0.97 14.26
N LYS A 54 -19.00 2.09 14.68
CA LYS A 54 -18.67 2.31 16.09
C LYS A 54 -19.90 2.87 16.81
N ALA A 55 -20.39 2.14 17.80
CA ALA A 55 -21.45 2.61 18.70
C ALA A 55 -20.88 2.63 20.13
N GLY A 56 -20.37 3.79 20.56
CA GLY A 56 -19.60 3.90 21.79
C GLY A 56 -18.31 3.06 21.74
N ASP A 57 -18.04 2.28 22.79
CA ASP A 57 -16.86 1.41 22.91
C ASP A 57 -16.98 0.07 22.16
N GLN A 58 -18.11 -0.18 21.49
CA GLN A 58 -18.37 -1.43 20.79
C GLN A 58 -18.20 -1.28 19.27
N ILE A 59 -17.43 -2.21 18.69
CA ILE A 59 -17.25 -2.37 17.25
C ILE A 59 -18.32 -3.34 16.76
N ILE A 60 -19.32 -2.84 16.02
CA ILE A 60 -20.37 -3.69 15.44
C ILE A 60 -19.93 -4.10 14.04
N PRO A 61 -19.49 -5.36 13.81
CA PRO A 61 -19.11 -5.80 12.47
C PRO A 61 -20.32 -5.74 11.54
N VAL A 62 -20.13 -5.20 10.33
CA VAL A 62 -21.16 -5.26 9.30
C VAL A 62 -21.34 -6.73 8.94
N LYS A 63 -22.42 -7.34 9.44
CA LYS A 63 -22.82 -8.69 9.07
C LYS A 63 -22.72 -8.82 7.55
N LYS A 64 -22.10 -9.89 7.07
CA LYS A 64 -22.21 -10.30 5.66
C LYS A 64 -23.70 -10.28 5.34
N MET A 65 -24.08 -9.48 4.35
CA MET A 65 -25.47 -9.23 4.00
C MET A 65 -26.10 -10.55 3.53
N SER A 66 -26.56 -11.38 4.45
CA SER A 66 -27.60 -12.35 4.14
C SER A 66 -28.81 -11.51 3.81
N THR A 67 -29.37 -11.71 2.62
CA THR A 67 -30.57 -11.07 2.11
C THR A 67 -31.70 -11.17 3.14
N ILE A 68 -31.80 -10.17 4.00
CA ILE A 68 -32.93 -9.98 4.90
C ILE A 68 -33.58 -8.71 4.39
N PHE A 69 -34.78 -8.86 3.86
CA PHE A 69 -35.69 -7.76 3.60
C PHE A 69 -35.87 -7.00 4.91
N VAL A 70 -35.45 -5.74 4.96
CA VAL A 70 -35.65 -4.87 6.12
C VAL A 70 -36.47 -3.69 5.65
N ASP A 71 -37.72 -3.67 6.11
CA ASP A 71 -38.59 -2.52 6.02
C ASP A 71 -37.92 -1.30 6.69
N LYS A 72 -38.04 -0.20 5.97
CA LYS A 72 -37.49 1.13 6.24
C LYS A 72 -37.91 1.65 7.62
N PRO A 73 -36.98 2.27 8.37
CA PRO A 73 -37.30 3.56 8.97
C PRO A 73 -36.28 4.64 8.68
N GLU A 74 -36.72 5.86 8.90
CA GLU A 74 -36.19 7.11 8.34
C GLU A 74 -34.91 7.66 8.98
N ASN A 75 -34.18 8.40 8.14
CA ASN A 75 -33.28 9.51 8.48
C ASN A 75 -32.01 9.21 9.31
N VAL A 76 -30.96 8.81 8.59
CA VAL A 76 -29.59 9.21 8.91
C VAL A 76 -29.00 9.82 7.65
N SER A 77 -28.61 11.10 7.75
CA SER A 77 -28.01 11.93 6.70
C SER A 77 -26.98 11.13 5.90
N ALA A 78 -27.41 10.65 4.74
CA ALA A 78 -26.57 9.95 3.80
C ALA A 78 -25.56 10.95 3.24
N ARG A 79 -24.30 10.83 3.65
CA ARG A 79 -23.19 11.54 3.01
C ARG A 79 -23.25 11.22 1.51
N PRO A 80 -23.35 12.20 0.60
CA PRO A 80 -23.44 11.91 -0.82
C PRO A 80 -22.20 11.15 -1.26
N SER A 81 -22.39 9.92 -1.73
CA SER A 81 -21.38 9.15 -2.45
C SER A 81 -21.10 9.83 -3.79
N GLN A 82 -20.31 10.90 -3.78
CA GLN A 82 -19.72 11.43 -4.99
C GLN A 82 -18.52 10.56 -5.37
N THR A 83 -18.79 9.39 -5.94
CA THR A 83 -17.83 8.76 -6.83
C THR A 83 -18.48 8.69 -8.20
N ARG A 84 -18.40 9.78 -8.97
CA ARG A 84 -18.49 9.68 -10.43
C ARG A 84 -17.25 8.93 -10.89
N SER A 85 -17.31 7.60 -10.90
CA SER A 85 -16.33 6.76 -11.57
C SER A 85 -16.48 6.98 -13.07
N VAL A 86 -15.78 7.99 -13.60
CA VAL A 86 -15.57 8.08 -15.04
C VAL A 86 -14.67 6.90 -15.41
N LYS A 87 -15.23 5.92 -16.13
CA LYS A 87 -14.44 4.85 -16.77
C LYS A 87 -13.45 5.54 -17.70
N ARG A 88 -12.17 5.56 -17.34
CA ARG A 88 -11.11 5.85 -18.31
C ARG A 88 -11.03 4.64 -19.22
N ASP A 89 -11.47 4.79 -20.46
CA ASP A 89 -11.23 3.78 -21.49
C ASP A 89 -9.73 3.58 -21.65
N ARG A 90 -9.34 2.30 -21.73
CA ARG A 90 -7.96 1.86 -21.87
C ARG A 90 -7.58 2.12 -23.33
N HIS A 91 -6.95 3.26 -23.63
CA HIS A 91 -6.31 3.43 -24.93
C HIS A 91 -5.26 2.33 -25.10
N SER A 92 -5.39 1.55 -26.18
CA SER A 92 -4.35 0.61 -26.59
C SER A 92 -3.16 1.41 -27.12
N ASP A 93 -2.04 1.38 -26.39
CA ASP A 93 -0.78 1.97 -26.81
C ASP A 93 -0.21 1.20 -28.01
N THR A 94 -0.69 1.51 -29.21
CA THR A 94 0.05 1.22 -30.44
C THR A 94 0.77 2.50 -30.84
N LEU A 95 1.87 2.81 -30.14
CA LEU A 95 2.80 3.84 -30.60
C LEU A 95 3.58 3.26 -31.79
N VAL A 96 3.05 3.42 -33.01
CA VAL A 96 3.91 3.40 -34.19
C VAL A 96 4.46 4.81 -34.32
N PRO A 97 5.75 5.06 -34.02
CA PRO A 97 6.35 6.36 -34.30
C PRO A 97 6.30 6.63 -35.81
N PRO A 98 6.07 7.87 -36.24
CA PRO A 98 6.12 8.20 -37.66
C PRO A 98 7.54 7.93 -38.18
N VAL A 99 7.64 7.12 -39.24
CA VAL A 99 8.87 7.00 -40.02
C VAL A 99 9.10 8.36 -40.66
N ILE A 100 10.16 9.05 -40.23
CA ILE A 100 10.58 10.29 -40.86
C ILE A 100 11.51 9.89 -42.00
N ASP A 101 10.98 9.84 -43.22
CA ASP A 101 11.80 9.67 -44.42
C ASP A 101 12.54 10.99 -44.70
N ASN A 102 13.82 11.04 -44.36
CA ASN A 102 14.70 12.13 -44.79
C ASN A 102 15.24 11.78 -46.18
N PHE A 103 14.67 12.41 -47.21
CA PHE A 103 15.29 12.54 -48.53
C PHE A 103 16.25 13.74 -48.55
#